data_AF-A0A0D7EQJ4-F1
#
_entry.id   AF-A0A0D7EQJ4-F1
#
_cell.length_a   1.000
_cell.length_b   1.000
_cell.length_c   1.000
_cell.angle_alpha   90.00
_cell.angle_beta   90.00
_cell.angle_gamma   90.00
#
_symmetry.space_group_name_H-M   'P 1'
#
loop_
_entity.id
_entity.type
_entity.pdbx_description
1 polymer ?
#
loop_
_entity_poly.entity_id
_entity_poly.type
_entity_poly.pdbx_seq_one_letter_code
_entity_poly.pdbx_strand_id
1 'polypeptide(L)'
;MRLADDEITITLDQETIYLRPSLRAAFRLERRHDGFDKILKGIADGNVSIMADVIRESAYERSSLLDLLECITVLPLSIAVDRIAEPLIAHVLILAGIDSAAAEPQPDAERIPFAEYHTRLFRLATGWLGWPPTDAWNATPAEITEAYQGRRELLTAMFGSGKTDTDITNPDEETRRELNAIGNLDNFNV
;
A
#
# COMPACT_ATOMS: atom_id res chain seq x y z
N MET A 1 -13.05 -1.59 -0.23
CA MET A 1 -12.68 -2.16 -1.54
C MET A 1 -12.38 -1.10 -2.59
N ARG A 2 -11.56 -0.06 -2.35
CA ARG A 2 -11.12 0.83 -3.44
C ARG A 2 -9.78 0.31 -3.98
N LEU A 3 -9.73 0.07 -5.29
CA LEU A 3 -8.55 -0.38 -6.02
C LEU A 3 -8.24 0.69 -7.07
N ALA A 4 -6.96 1.01 -7.27
CA ALA A 4 -6.48 2.00 -8.25
C ALA A 4 -7.02 3.44 -8.07
N ASP A 5 -7.66 3.77 -6.94
CA ASP A 5 -8.26 5.08 -6.62
C ASP A 5 -7.66 5.69 -5.33
N ASP A 6 -6.49 5.22 -4.90
CA ASP A 6 -5.85 5.61 -3.64
C ASP A 6 -4.85 6.76 -3.81
N GLU A 7 -4.88 7.50 -4.93
CA GLU A 7 -4.11 8.74 -5.04
C GLU A 7 -4.79 9.83 -4.22
N ILE A 8 -4.28 10.05 -3.00
CA ILE A 8 -4.77 11.15 -2.17
C ILE A 8 -4.26 12.46 -2.74
N THR A 9 -5.21 13.30 -3.11
CA THR A 9 -4.97 14.60 -3.69
C THR A 9 -5.09 15.65 -2.59
N ILE A 10 -4.05 16.46 -2.41
CA ILE A 10 -4.04 17.59 -1.49
C ILE A 10 -3.96 18.86 -2.33
N THR A 11 -5.01 19.67 -2.30
CA THR A 11 -5.05 20.95 -2.99
C THR A 11 -4.88 22.08 -1.97
N LEU A 12 -3.84 22.88 -2.17
CA LEU A 12 -3.57 24.11 -1.41
C LEU A 12 -3.54 25.28 -2.39
N ASP A 13 -4.64 26.01 -2.44
CA ASP A 13 -4.83 27.14 -3.37
C ASP A 13 -4.66 26.71 -4.84
N GLN A 14 -3.60 27.16 -5.52
CA GLN A 14 -3.32 26.81 -6.92
C GLN A 14 -2.49 25.54 -7.10
N GLU A 15 -1.90 25.02 -6.02
CA GLU A 15 -1.03 23.84 -6.09
C GLU A 15 -1.76 22.58 -5.65
N THR A 16 -1.48 21.50 -6.36
CA THR A 16 -2.08 20.19 -6.10
C THR A 16 -0.99 19.13 -6.03
N ILE A 17 -1.03 18.35 -4.96
CA ILE A 17 -0.06 17.30 -4.69
C ILE A 17 -0.76 15.96 -4.70
N TYR A 18 -0.14 15.00 -5.38
CA TYR A 18 -0.61 13.63 -5.49
C TYR A 18 0.24 12.73 -4.61
N LEU A 19 -0.40 12.07 -3.66
CA LEU A 19 0.23 11.13 -2.74
C LEU A 19 -0.17 9.70 -3.12
N ARG A 20 0.82 8.85 -3.34
CA ARG A 20 0.62 7.43 -3.64
C ARG A 20 0.97 6.57 -2.41
N PRO A 21 0.02 5.79 -1.86
CA PRO A 21 0.24 4.98 -0.66
C PRO A 21 0.94 3.65 -1.00
N SER A 22 2.18 3.75 -1.47
CA SER A 22 2.97 2.58 -1.86
C SER A 22 3.47 1.77 -0.66
N LEU A 23 3.68 0.47 -0.84
CA LEU A 23 4.28 -0.40 0.17
C LEU A 23 5.67 0.11 0.61
N ARG A 24 6.44 0.72 -0.32
CA ARG A 24 7.73 1.34 0.00
C ARG A 24 7.59 2.51 0.97
N ALA A 25 6.62 3.40 0.72
CA ALA A 25 6.36 4.53 1.60
C ALA A 25 5.94 4.04 2.99
N ALA A 26 5.05 3.05 3.05
CA ALA A 26 4.58 2.45 4.29
C ALA A 26 5.74 1.92 5.14
N PHE A 27 6.62 1.13 4.53
CA PHE A 27 7.77 0.51 5.20
C PHE A 27 8.79 1.54 5.71
N ARG A 28 9.06 2.60 4.94
CA ARG A 28 10.04 3.63 5.32
C ARG A 28 9.52 4.55 6.43
N LEU A 29 8.25 4.94 6.36
CA LEU A 29 7.62 5.82 7.33
C LEU A 29 7.48 5.11 8.68
N GLU A 30 7.02 3.87 8.68
CA GLU A 30 6.92 3.05 9.90
C GLU A 30 8.27 2.95 10.60
N ARG A 31 9.33 2.61 9.86
CA ARG A 31 10.68 2.49 10.41
C ARG A 31 11.25 3.82 10.89
N ARG A 32 10.94 4.93 10.22
CA ARG A 32 11.45 6.26 10.60
C ARG A 32 10.82 6.77 11.90
N HIS A 33 9.54 6.54 12.08
CA HIS A 33 8.78 7.10 13.20
C HIS A 33 8.47 6.07 14.29
N ASP A 34 8.88 4.81 14.11
CA ASP A 34 8.66 3.71 15.06
C ASP A 34 7.17 3.48 15.33
N GLY A 35 6.40 3.35 14.24
CA GLY A 35 4.96 3.08 14.25
C GLY A 35 4.08 4.17 13.62
N PHE A 36 2.92 3.77 13.09
CA PHE A 36 1.94 4.69 12.50
C PHE A 36 1.15 5.49 13.53
N ASP A 37 1.00 5.00 14.76
CA ASP A 37 0.36 5.71 15.86
C ASP A 37 1.05 7.05 16.15
N LYS A 38 2.38 7.07 16.15
CA LYS A 38 3.18 8.30 16.31
C LYS A 38 3.05 9.25 15.12
N ILE A 39 2.94 8.71 13.91
CA ILE A 39 2.72 9.52 12.70
C ILE A 39 1.34 10.18 12.77
N LEU A 40 0.28 9.40 13.02
CA LEU A 40 -1.09 9.88 13.13
C LEU A 40 -1.22 10.95 14.22
N LYS A 41 -0.66 10.69 15.41
CA LYS A 41 -0.61 11.68 16.49
C LYS A 41 0.16 12.93 16.08
N GLY A 42 1.31 12.77 15.44
CA GLY A 42 2.12 13.88 14.95
C GLY A 42 1.38 14.77 13.96
N ILE A 43 0.62 14.18 13.04
CA ILE A 43 -0.20 14.93 12.08
C ILE A 43 -1.33 15.66 12.81
N ALA A 44 -2.04 14.98 13.72
CA ALA A 44 -3.12 15.59 14.50
C ALA A 44 -2.64 16.75 15.39
N ASP A 45 -1.41 16.66 15.90
CA ASP A 45 -0.76 17.70 16.70
C ASP A 45 -0.11 18.80 15.81
N GLY A 46 -0.24 18.73 14.48
CA GLY A 46 0.29 19.73 13.54
C GLY A 46 1.82 19.72 13.37
N ASN A 47 2.47 18.59 13.60
CA ASN A 47 3.92 18.46 13.47
C ASN A 47 4.35 18.48 11.99
N VAL A 48 4.76 19.66 11.54
CA VAL A 48 5.17 19.92 10.15
C VAL A 48 6.30 19.01 9.67
N SER A 49 7.21 18.59 10.55
CA SER A 49 8.29 17.67 10.17
C SER A 49 7.77 16.27 9.82
N ILE A 50 6.84 15.74 10.62
CA ILE A 50 6.19 14.45 10.34
C ILE A 50 5.35 14.54 9.06
N MET A 51 4.59 15.63 8.90
CA MET A 51 3.77 15.86 7.71
C MET A 51 4.64 15.94 6.44
N ALA A 52 5.75 16.67 6.49
CA ALA A 52 6.71 16.77 5.39
C ALA A 52 7.36 15.42 5.07
N ASP A 53 7.64 14.58 6.07
CA ASP A 53 8.18 13.24 5.86
C ASP A 53 7.17 12.34 5.13
N VAL A 54 5.89 12.36 5.54
CA VAL A 54 4.82 11.62 4.87
C VAL A 54 4.67 12.05 3.41
N ILE A 55 4.61 13.37 3.17
CA ILE A 55 4.53 13.92 1.80
C ILE A 55 5.75 13.49 0.99
N ARG A 56 6.97 13.62 1.52
CA ARG A 56 8.20 13.30 0.79
C ARG A 56 8.30 11.83 0.39
N GLU A 57 7.91 10.90 1.26
CA GLU A 57 7.98 9.47 0.95
C GLU A 57 6.83 9.01 0.04
N SER A 58 5.74 9.77 -0.04
CA SER A 58 4.52 9.37 -0.77
C SER A 58 4.24 10.16 -2.04
N ALA A 59 4.85 11.34 -2.21
CA ALA A 59 4.61 12.17 -3.39
C ALA A 59 5.09 11.46 -4.65
N TYR A 60 4.22 11.46 -5.66
CA TYR A 60 4.53 10.89 -6.97
C TYR A 60 5.58 11.73 -7.72
N GLU A 61 5.53 13.06 -7.55
CA GLU A 61 6.48 14.02 -8.14
C GLU A 61 7.36 14.69 -7.07
N ARG A 62 8.66 14.85 -7.35
CA ARG A 62 9.63 15.43 -6.40
C ARG A 62 9.42 16.92 -6.14
N SER A 63 8.85 17.67 -7.08
CA SER A 63 8.64 19.12 -6.99
C SER A 63 7.54 19.50 -6.01
N SER A 64 6.57 18.61 -5.78
CA SER A 64 5.34 18.90 -5.05
C SER A 64 5.52 19.47 -3.63
N LEU A 65 6.64 19.18 -2.95
CA LEU A 65 6.91 19.74 -1.62
C LEU A 65 7.43 21.19 -1.67
N LEU A 66 8.20 21.55 -2.69
CA LEU A 66 8.67 22.94 -2.85
C LEU A 66 7.53 23.84 -3.28
N ASP A 67 6.69 23.35 -4.19
CA ASP A 67 5.50 24.06 -4.67
C ASP A 67 4.52 24.32 -3.50
N LEU A 68 4.36 23.35 -2.58
CA LEU A 68 3.58 23.53 -1.34
C LEU A 68 4.14 24.67 -0.48
N LEU A 69 5.45 24.69 -0.27
CA LEU A 69 6.12 25.70 0.56
C LEU A 69 5.96 27.11 -0.03
N GLU A 70 5.92 27.25 -1.35
CA GLU A 70 5.64 28.53 -2.00
C GLU A 70 4.21 29.02 -1.71
N CYS A 71 3.21 28.14 -1.68
CA CYS A 71 1.83 28.52 -1.31
C CYS A 71 1.68 28.96 0.16
N ILE A 72 2.49 28.45 1.08
CA ILE A 72 2.49 28.86 2.50
C ILE A 72 2.96 30.33 2.64
N THR A 73 3.58 30.93 1.63
CA THR A 73 3.88 32.37 1.66
C THR A 73 2.62 33.25 1.58
N VAL A 74 1.51 32.70 1.05
CA VAL A 74 0.23 33.40 0.85
C VAL A 74 -0.77 33.06 1.96
N LEU A 75 -0.69 31.86 2.55
CA LEU A 75 -1.58 31.37 3.60
C LEU A 75 -0.88 31.32 4.97
N PRO A 76 -1.54 31.71 6.08
CA PRO A 76 -1.03 31.46 7.41
C PRO A 76 -0.73 29.96 7.59
N LEU A 77 0.47 29.64 8.11
CA LEU A 77 0.93 28.26 8.26
C LEU A 77 -0.07 27.37 9.02
N SER A 78 -0.76 27.91 10.04
CA SER A 78 -1.78 27.17 10.78
C SER A 78 -2.93 26.71 9.89
N ILE A 79 -3.39 27.57 8.97
CA ILE A 79 -4.47 27.22 8.03
C ILE A 79 -3.99 26.15 7.04
N ALA A 80 -2.75 26.25 6.57
CA ALA A 80 -2.18 25.24 5.69
C ALA A 80 -2.09 23.88 6.39
N VAL A 81 -1.57 23.84 7.63
CA VAL A 81 -1.47 22.63 8.45
C VAL A 81 -2.84 22.00 8.67
N ASP A 82 -3.85 22.80 9.06
CA ASP A 82 -5.21 22.30 9.31
C ASP A 82 -5.81 21.66 8.04
N ARG A 83 -5.59 22.27 6.87
CA ARG A 83 -6.13 21.78 5.59
C ARG A 83 -5.51 20.48 5.11
N ILE A 84 -4.23 20.25 5.40
CA ILE A 84 -3.52 19.05 4.94
C ILE A 84 -3.58 17.90 5.95
N ALA A 85 -3.92 18.16 7.22
CA ALA A 85 -3.90 17.16 8.27
C ALA A 85 -4.85 15.98 7.99
N GLU A 86 -6.12 16.26 7.64
CA GLU A 86 -7.11 15.21 7.36
C GLU A 86 -6.74 14.33 6.16
N PRO A 87 -6.37 14.88 4.97
CA PRO A 87 -5.88 14.07 3.87
C PRO A 87 -4.65 13.21 4.22
N LEU A 88 -3.71 13.74 5.00
CA LEU A 88 -2.54 12.98 5.43
C LEU A 88 -2.88 11.87 6.43
N ILE A 89 -3.84 12.09 7.33
CA ILE A 89 -4.35 11.04 8.22
C ILE A 89 -4.96 9.91 7.39
N ALA A 90 -5.83 10.24 6.43
CA ALA A 90 -6.42 9.24 5.53
C ALA A 90 -5.33 8.46 4.77
N HIS A 91 -4.29 9.15 4.28
CA HIS A 91 -3.15 8.54 3.60
C HIS A 91 -2.43 7.51 4.47
N VAL A 92 -2.14 7.90 5.71
CA VAL A 92 -1.43 7.04 6.67
C VAL A 92 -2.26 5.82 7.05
N LEU A 93 -3.59 5.95 7.15
CA LEU A 93 -4.47 4.81 7.38
C LEU A 93 -4.43 3.80 6.22
N ILE A 94 -4.42 4.27 4.96
CA ILE A 94 -4.26 3.39 3.78
C ILE A 94 -2.89 2.67 3.82
N LEU A 95 -1.81 3.38 4.15
CA LEU A 95 -0.46 2.78 4.32
C LEU A 95 -0.43 1.71 5.42
N ALA A 96 -1.24 1.88 6.46
CA ALA A 96 -1.41 0.92 7.55
C ALA A 96 -2.30 -0.29 7.16
N GLY A 97 -2.88 -0.28 5.95
CA GLY A 97 -3.81 -1.32 5.49
C GLY A 97 -5.23 -1.18 6.04
N ILE A 98 -5.59 0.00 6.56
CA ILE A 98 -6.91 0.30 7.11
C ILE A 98 -7.71 1.02 6.02
N ASP A 99 -8.64 0.31 5.40
CA ASP A 99 -9.68 0.91 4.54
C ASP A 99 -10.90 1.25 5.41
N SER A 100 -11.42 2.47 5.29
CA SER A 100 -12.67 2.92 5.92
C SER A 100 -13.88 2.06 5.51
N ALA A 101 -13.78 1.33 4.40
CA ALA A 101 -14.80 0.39 3.91
C ALA A 101 -14.57 -1.09 4.29
N ALA A 102 -13.57 -1.41 5.12
CA ALA A 102 -13.31 -2.79 5.55
C ALA A 102 -14.31 -3.26 6.63
N ALA A 103 -14.75 -4.52 6.52
CA ALA A 103 -15.70 -5.16 7.43
C ALA A 103 -15.20 -5.19 8.89
N GLU A 104 -16.14 -5.33 9.84
CA GLU A 104 -15.91 -5.23 11.28
C GLU A 104 -14.67 -6.01 11.78
N PRO A 105 -13.89 -5.42 12.70
CA PRO A 105 -12.69 -6.04 13.22
C PRO A 105 -13.01 -7.37 13.90
N GLN A 106 -12.36 -8.45 13.47
CA GLN A 106 -12.44 -9.73 14.17
C GLN A 106 -11.76 -9.58 15.54
N PRO A 107 -12.46 -9.84 16.66
CA PRO A 107 -11.97 -9.53 18.00
C PRO A 107 -10.80 -10.41 18.46
N ASP A 108 -10.42 -11.44 17.69
CA ASP A 108 -9.44 -12.46 18.08
C ASP A 108 -8.28 -12.61 17.06
N ALA A 109 -8.12 -11.63 16.15
CA ALA A 109 -7.00 -11.62 15.23
C ALA A 109 -5.69 -11.28 15.96
N GLU A 110 -4.68 -12.13 15.81
CA GLU A 110 -3.34 -11.89 16.35
C GLU A 110 -2.79 -10.56 15.85
N ARG A 111 -2.41 -9.69 16.79
CA ARG A 111 -1.84 -8.37 16.48
C ARG A 111 -0.39 -8.53 16.08
N ILE A 112 -0.14 -8.55 14.77
CA ILE A 112 1.22 -8.55 14.23
C ILE A 112 1.80 -7.12 14.17
N PRO A 113 3.11 -6.93 14.37
CA PRO A 113 3.77 -5.65 14.15
C PRO A 113 3.65 -5.18 12.69
N PHE A 114 3.60 -3.87 12.45
CA PHE A 114 3.49 -3.32 11.09
C PHE A 114 4.67 -3.70 10.18
N ALA A 115 5.90 -3.69 10.70
CA ALA A 115 7.07 -4.20 9.98
C ALA A 115 6.89 -5.64 9.49
N GLU A 116 6.29 -6.51 10.31
CA GLU A 116 5.98 -7.89 9.93
C GLU A 116 4.86 -7.94 8.88
N TYR A 117 3.80 -7.16 9.08
CA TYR A 117 2.68 -7.03 8.13
C TYR A 117 3.16 -6.61 6.73
N HIS A 118 3.93 -5.53 6.60
CA HIS A 118 4.45 -5.08 5.30
C HIS A 118 5.45 -6.06 4.69
N THR A 119 6.27 -6.72 5.51
CA THR A 119 7.17 -7.78 5.05
C THR A 119 6.38 -8.95 4.46
N ARG A 120 5.25 -9.31 5.09
CA ARG A 120 4.35 -10.34 4.58
C ARG A 120 3.74 -9.94 3.24
N LEU A 121 3.27 -8.69 3.10
CA LEU A 121 2.76 -8.19 1.81
C LEU A 121 3.81 -8.26 0.71
N PHE A 122 5.06 -7.87 1.01
CA PHE A 122 6.14 -7.96 0.03
C PHE A 122 6.40 -9.42 -0.40
N ARG A 123 6.39 -10.37 0.55
CA ARG A 123 6.52 -11.81 0.26
C ARG A 123 5.34 -12.35 -0.55
N LEU A 124 4.12 -11.90 -0.26
CA LEU A 124 2.94 -12.29 -1.04
C LEU A 124 3.06 -11.80 -2.49
N ALA A 125 3.41 -10.54 -2.68
CA ALA A 125 3.56 -9.96 -4.02
C ALA A 125 4.68 -10.65 -4.83
N THR A 126 5.89 -10.75 -4.26
CA THR A 126 7.05 -11.26 -5.00
C THR A 126 7.09 -12.79 -5.10
N GLY A 127 6.61 -13.50 -4.08
CA GLY A 127 6.62 -14.95 -4.04
C GLY A 127 5.35 -15.59 -4.60
N TRP A 128 4.19 -15.17 -4.08
CA TRP A 128 2.90 -15.79 -4.45
C TRP A 128 2.34 -15.22 -5.74
N LEU A 129 2.34 -13.90 -5.92
CA LEU A 129 1.85 -13.25 -7.14
C LEU A 129 2.87 -13.29 -8.28
N GLY A 130 4.17 -13.42 -7.95
CA GLY A 130 5.25 -13.43 -8.92
C GLY A 130 5.58 -12.05 -9.48
N TRP A 131 5.19 -10.97 -8.80
CA TRP A 131 5.50 -9.61 -9.23
C TRP A 131 6.99 -9.32 -9.08
N PRO A 132 7.60 -8.54 -9.99
CA PRO A 132 8.94 -8.06 -9.76
C PRO A 132 8.98 -7.17 -8.51
N PRO A 133 10.11 -7.12 -7.78
CA PRO A 133 10.23 -6.30 -6.57
C PRO A 133 9.84 -4.83 -6.76
N THR A 134 10.10 -4.27 -7.95
CA THR A 134 9.72 -2.89 -8.29
C THR A 134 8.23 -2.66 -8.17
N ASP A 135 7.43 -3.59 -8.66
CA ASP A 135 5.97 -3.48 -8.73
C ASP A 135 5.37 -3.74 -7.35
N ALA A 136 5.88 -4.77 -6.65
CA ALA A 136 5.53 -5.03 -5.26
C ALA A 136 5.76 -3.81 -4.36
N TRP A 137 6.85 -3.08 -4.56
CA TRP A 137 7.13 -1.87 -3.80
C TRP A 137 6.27 -0.66 -4.17
N ASN A 138 5.77 -0.60 -5.41
CA ASN A 138 4.96 0.50 -5.93
C ASN A 138 3.46 0.29 -5.71
N ALA A 139 3.03 -0.95 -5.50
CA ALA A 139 1.65 -1.30 -5.19
C ALA A 139 1.23 -0.86 -3.78
N THR A 140 -0.07 -0.64 -3.60
CA THR A 140 -0.66 -0.37 -2.28
C THR A 140 -0.87 -1.67 -1.49
N PRO A 141 -0.94 -1.60 -0.14
CA PRO A 141 -1.32 -2.76 0.67
C PRO A 141 -2.63 -3.43 0.23
N ALA A 142 -3.61 -2.64 -0.18
CA ALA A 142 -4.91 -3.12 -0.66
C ALA A 142 -4.76 -3.87 -2.01
N GLU A 143 -4.04 -3.30 -2.97
CA GLU A 143 -3.79 -3.93 -4.28
C GLU A 143 -3.13 -5.31 -4.14
N ILE A 144 -2.14 -5.44 -3.24
CA ILE A 144 -1.46 -6.72 -2.99
C ILE A 144 -2.44 -7.74 -2.37
N THR A 145 -3.23 -7.30 -1.40
CA THR A 145 -4.19 -8.16 -0.69
C THR A 145 -5.25 -8.70 -1.64
N GLU A 146 -5.79 -7.84 -2.49
CA GLU A 146 -6.80 -8.20 -3.50
C GLU A 146 -6.21 -9.05 -4.63
N ALA A 147 -5.00 -8.68 -5.06
CA ALA A 147 -4.04 -9.50 -5.81
C ALA A 147 -4.08 -10.97 -5.40
N TYR A 148 -3.78 -11.15 -4.13
CA TYR A 148 -3.65 -12.45 -3.47
C TYR A 148 -4.99 -13.18 -3.32
N GLN A 149 -6.05 -12.46 -2.95
CA GLN A 149 -7.42 -12.98 -2.85
C GLN A 149 -7.87 -13.58 -4.20
N GLY A 150 -7.75 -12.81 -5.29
CA GLY A 150 -8.13 -13.27 -6.63
C GLY A 150 -7.34 -14.50 -7.09
N ARG A 151 -6.03 -14.55 -6.79
CA ARG A 151 -5.22 -15.74 -7.11
C ARG A 151 -5.65 -16.98 -6.31
N ARG A 152 -6.03 -16.81 -5.04
CA ARG A 152 -6.58 -17.92 -4.23
C ARG A 152 -7.90 -18.44 -4.76
N GLU A 153 -8.79 -17.54 -5.19
CA GLU A 153 -10.08 -17.90 -5.78
C GLU A 153 -9.90 -18.66 -7.09
N LEU A 154 -8.97 -18.24 -7.95
CA LEU A 154 -8.60 -18.96 -9.17
C LEU A 154 -8.12 -20.39 -8.87
N LEU A 155 -7.16 -20.55 -7.94
CA LEU A 155 -6.66 -21.87 -7.56
C LEU A 155 -7.78 -22.75 -6.95
N THR A 156 -8.67 -22.15 -6.15
CA THR A 156 -9.81 -22.87 -5.60
C THR A 156 -10.79 -23.28 -6.69
N ALA A 157 -11.02 -22.46 -7.72
CA ALA A 157 -11.87 -22.82 -8.85
C ALA A 157 -11.27 -23.92 -9.72
N MET A 158 -9.94 -23.90 -9.94
CA MET A 158 -9.22 -24.89 -10.75
C MET A 158 -9.10 -26.25 -10.05
N PHE A 159 -8.82 -26.26 -8.75
CA PHE A 159 -8.49 -27.48 -8.01
C PHE A 159 -9.55 -27.89 -6.96
N GLY A 160 -10.59 -27.07 -6.75
CA GLY A 160 -11.62 -27.28 -5.72
C GLY A 160 -12.85 -28.08 -6.16
N SER A 161 -12.89 -28.59 -7.39
CA SER A 161 -13.86 -29.60 -7.83
C SER A 161 -13.41 -31.01 -7.44
N GLY A 162 -13.12 -31.22 -6.16
CA GLY A 162 -12.74 -32.52 -5.65
C GLY A 162 -12.77 -32.58 -4.14
N LYS A 163 -13.86 -33.11 -3.57
CA LYS A 163 -13.71 -33.92 -2.35
C LYS A 163 -12.84 -35.12 -2.71
N THR A 164 -11.52 -34.98 -2.70
CA THR A 164 -10.64 -36.08 -2.37
C THR A 164 -9.32 -35.50 -1.88
N ASP A 165 -8.92 -36.06 -0.75
CA ASP A 165 -7.66 -35.88 -0.05
C ASP A 165 -6.47 -36.05 -1.02
N THR A 166 -5.96 -34.95 -1.59
CA THR A 166 -4.65 -34.92 -2.26
C THR A 166 -3.82 -33.77 -1.74
N ASP A 167 -2.75 -34.17 -1.07
CA ASP A 167 -1.72 -33.35 -0.45
C ASP A 167 -1.20 -32.25 -1.40
N ILE A 168 -1.49 -31.00 -1.03
CA ILE A 168 -1.19 -29.78 -1.80
C ILE A 168 0.32 -29.46 -1.83
N THR A 169 1.16 -30.27 -1.19
CA THR A 169 2.61 -30.06 -1.16
C THR A 169 3.33 -30.50 -2.44
N ASN A 170 2.66 -31.15 -3.40
CA ASN A 170 3.31 -31.58 -4.64
C ASN A 170 2.37 -31.49 -5.87
N PRO A 171 2.19 -30.29 -6.46
CA PRO A 171 1.42 -30.14 -7.70
C PRO A 171 2.08 -30.93 -8.83
N ASP A 172 1.25 -31.56 -9.67
CA ASP A 172 1.72 -32.35 -10.81
C ASP A 172 2.43 -31.49 -11.87
N GLU A 173 3.15 -32.17 -12.76
CA GLU A 173 4.04 -31.56 -13.74
C GLU A 173 3.29 -30.68 -14.76
N GLU A 174 2.02 -30.97 -15.02
CA GLU A 174 1.15 -30.18 -15.90
C GLU A 174 0.74 -28.87 -15.22
N THR A 175 0.30 -28.94 -13.97
CA THR A 175 -0.02 -27.77 -13.15
C THR A 175 1.20 -26.86 -12.95
N ARG A 176 2.39 -27.44 -12.73
CA ARG A 176 3.64 -26.67 -12.65
C ARG A 176 3.96 -25.96 -13.97
N ARG A 177 3.71 -26.60 -15.11
CA ARG A 177 3.92 -25.99 -16.44
C ARG A 177 2.94 -24.86 -16.71
N GLU A 178 1.67 -24.99 -16.34
CA GLU A 178 0.68 -23.92 -16.54
C GLU A 178 0.96 -22.71 -15.64
N LEU A 179 1.31 -22.94 -14.38
CA LEU A 179 1.70 -21.88 -13.44
C LEU A 179 2.99 -21.17 -13.89
N ASN A 180 3.96 -21.93 -14.44
CA ASN A 180 5.16 -21.35 -15.03
C ASN A 180 4.88 -20.64 -16.37
N ALA A 181 3.93 -21.10 -17.18
CA ALA A 181 3.56 -20.46 -18.44
C ALA A 181 2.89 -19.10 -18.25
N ILE A 182 2.14 -18.92 -17.15
CA ILE A 182 1.55 -17.63 -16.77
C ILE A 182 2.63 -16.69 -16.18
N GLY A 183 3.68 -17.23 -15.58
CA GLY A 183 4.79 -16.47 -14.97
C GLY A 183 6.02 -16.25 -15.88
N ASN A 184 6.11 -16.87 -17.06
CA ASN A 184 7.28 -16.77 -17.92
C ASN A 184 7.14 -15.61 -18.93
N LEU A 185 7.73 -14.47 -18.58
CA LEU A 185 7.85 -13.27 -19.44
C LEU A 185 8.94 -13.40 -20.52
N ASP A 186 9.03 -14.53 -21.21
CA ASP A 186 10.00 -14.73 -22.31
C ASP A 186 9.50 -14.25 -23.69
N ASN A 187 8.32 -13.61 -23.76
CA ASN A 187 7.77 -13.09 -25.02
C ASN A 187 7.81 -11.56 -25.15
N PHE A 188 8.83 -10.91 -24.59
CA PHE A 188 9.29 -9.60 -25.07
C PHE A 188 10.66 -9.76 -25.74
N ASN A 189 10.65 -10.11 -27.02
CA ASN A 189 11.80 -9.87 -27.88
C ASN A 189 11.33 -9.35 -29.25
N VAL A 190 11.90 -8.19 -29.61
CA VAL A 190 11.67 -7.30 -30.77
C VAL A 190 10.54 -6.27 -30.62
#